data_AF-A0A3N5JNS5-F1
#
_entry.id   AF-A0A3N5JNS5-F1
#
_cell.length_a   1.000
_cell.length_b   1.000
_cell.length_c   1.000
_cell.angle_alpha   90.00
_cell.angle_beta   90.00
_cell.angle_gamma   90.00
#
_symmetry.space_group_name_H-M   'P 1'
#
loop_
_entity.id
_entity.type
_entity.pdbx_description
1 polymer ?
#
loop_
_entity_poly.entity_id
_entity_poly.type
_entity_poly.pdbx_seq_one_letter_code
_entity_poly.pdbx_strand_id
1 'polypeptide(L)'
;MAAKKKRDPDYTLNIFHHYDEKTKRNVVVFLVQTTKIFVSFRYEILFDVEIDGHEINLRINGLHVPELLMPQSGPAQGRYDNINLDGLYTLTVMKQDKTVNEFSVLISPEQISIEHKPRGPFIVVSNDPVSFS
;
A
#
# COMPACT_ATOMS: atom_id res chain seq x y z
N MET A 1 4.52 24.30 -26.80
CA MET A 1 4.87 23.62 -25.53
C MET A 1 3.80 22.57 -25.26
N ALA A 2 4.11 21.28 -25.35
CA ALA A 2 3.12 20.23 -25.08
C ALA A 2 2.89 20.13 -23.56
N ALA A 3 1.65 20.30 -23.11
CA ALA A 3 1.29 20.08 -21.72
C ALA A 3 1.60 18.61 -21.36
N LYS A 4 2.51 18.40 -20.40
CA LYS A 4 2.85 17.06 -19.89
C LYS A 4 1.55 16.46 -19.31
N LYS A 5 0.95 15.51 -20.03
CA LYS A 5 -0.26 14.80 -19.56
C LYS A 5 0.07 14.18 -18.21
N LYS A 6 -0.61 14.63 -17.15
CA LYS A 6 -0.47 14.10 -15.80
C LYS A 6 -0.79 12.60 -15.88
N ARG A 7 0.19 11.74 -15.61
CA ARG A 7 -0.02 10.29 -15.61
C ARG A 7 -0.86 9.95 -14.38
N ASP A 8 -1.91 9.17 -14.59
CA ASP A 8 -2.67 8.62 -13.48
C ASP A 8 -1.78 7.65 -12.69
N PRO A 9 -1.93 7.60 -11.36
CA PRO A 9 -1.17 6.70 -10.51
C PRO A 9 -1.52 5.24 -10.84
N ASP A 10 -0.53 4.37 -10.75
CA ASP A 10 -0.67 2.94 -11.04
C ASP A 10 -1.19 2.15 -9.81
N TYR A 11 -0.97 2.70 -8.61
CA TYR A 11 -1.27 2.03 -7.35
C TYR A 11 -1.96 2.96 -6.35
N THR A 12 -2.62 2.34 -5.37
CA THR A 12 -3.01 2.96 -4.10
C THR A 12 -2.34 2.21 -2.95
N LEU A 13 -2.04 2.92 -1.87
CA LEU A 13 -1.61 2.35 -0.60
C LEU A 13 -2.52 2.90 0.50
N ASN A 14 -3.24 2.00 1.13
CA ASN A 14 -4.12 2.30 2.24
C ASN A 14 -3.45 1.84 3.54
N ILE A 15 -3.27 2.76 4.49
CA ILE A 15 -2.63 2.51 5.78
C ILE A 15 -3.64 2.76 6.89
N PHE A 16 -4.12 1.71 7.55
CA PHE A 16 -5.21 1.83 8.53
C PHE A 16 -5.06 0.83 9.67
N HIS A 17 -5.73 1.10 10.78
CA HIS A 17 -5.84 0.15 11.88
C HIS A 17 -6.86 -0.94 11.56
N HIS A 18 -6.52 -2.18 11.88
CA HIS A 18 -7.43 -3.31 11.81
C HIS A 18 -7.31 -4.14 13.09
N TYR A 19 -8.44 -4.59 13.62
CA TYR A 19 -8.44 -5.52 14.72
C TYR A 19 -8.37 -6.95 14.18
N ASP A 20 -7.27 -7.64 14.44
CA ASP A 20 -7.12 -9.05 14.08
C ASP A 20 -7.82 -9.92 15.13
N GLU A 21 -8.94 -10.53 14.74
CA GLU A 21 -9.73 -11.41 15.59
C GLU A 21 -8.98 -12.68 16.02
N LYS A 22 -7.98 -13.15 15.27
CA LYS A 22 -7.23 -14.36 15.59
C LYS A 22 -6.23 -14.11 16.70
N THR A 23 -5.47 -13.02 16.59
CA THR A 23 -4.45 -12.65 17.57
C THR A 23 -4.99 -11.75 18.69
N LYS A 24 -6.21 -11.22 18.54
CA LYS A 24 -6.87 -10.28 19.47
C LYS A 24 -6.04 -9.02 19.69
N ARG A 25 -5.44 -8.49 18.62
CA ARG A 25 -4.57 -7.32 18.64
C ARG A 25 -4.97 -6.33 17.56
N ASN A 26 -4.79 -5.04 17.85
CA ASN A 26 -4.81 -4.01 16.83
C ASN A 26 -3.52 -4.09 16.03
N VAL A 27 -3.64 -4.11 14.71
CA VAL A 27 -2.53 -4.10 13.76
C VAL A 27 -2.63 -2.89 12.85
N VAL A 28 -1.49 -2.41 12.37
CA VAL A 28 -1.41 -1.47 11.25
C VAL A 28 -1.32 -2.28 9.97
N VAL A 29 -2.26 -2.04 9.06
CA VAL A 29 -2.34 -2.72 7.76
C VAL A 29 -1.80 -1.80 6.69
N PHE A 30 -0.91 -2.32 5.85
CA PHE A 30 -0.47 -1.73 4.60
C PHE A 30 -1.13 -2.52 3.47
N LEU A 31 -2.15 -1.94 2.84
CA LEU A 31 -2.87 -2.54 1.72
C LEU A 31 -2.49 -1.82 0.43
N VAL A 32 -1.73 -2.49 -0.44
CA VAL A 32 -1.39 -1.99 -1.77
C VAL A 32 -2.40 -2.54 -2.77
N GLN A 33 -2.94 -1.68 -3.63
CA GLN A 33 -3.85 -2.10 -4.70
C GLN A 33 -3.47 -1.46 -6.03
N THR A 34 -3.79 -2.11 -7.16
CA THR A 34 -3.71 -1.46 -8.46
C THR A 34 -4.91 -0.54 -8.68
N THR A 35 -4.70 0.59 -9.37
CA THR A 35 -5.83 1.44 -9.82
C THR A 35 -6.63 0.80 -10.96
N LYS A 36 -6.00 -0.13 -11.69
CA LYS A 36 -6.66 -0.94 -12.73
C LYS A 36 -7.42 -2.11 -12.12
N ILE A 37 -8.54 -2.45 -12.76
CA ILE A 37 -9.38 -3.60 -12.43
C ILE A 37 -9.08 -4.73 -13.42
N PHE A 38 -8.84 -5.92 -12.90
CA PHE A 38 -8.76 -7.15 -13.68
C PHE A 38 -10.14 -7.81 -13.74
N VAL A 39 -10.51 -8.31 -14.92
CA VAL A 39 -11.87 -8.82 -15.18
C VAL A 39 -11.96 -10.34 -14.97
N SER A 40 -10.86 -11.06 -15.17
CA SER A 40 -10.86 -12.52 -15.23
C SER A 40 -10.48 -13.18 -13.90
N PHE A 41 -9.53 -12.59 -13.17
CA PHE A 41 -9.06 -13.09 -11.88
C PHE A 41 -8.41 -11.96 -11.10
N ARG A 42 -8.43 -12.09 -9.78
CA ARG A 42 -7.83 -11.14 -8.85
C ARG A 42 -6.36 -11.50 -8.63
N TYR A 43 -5.46 -10.70 -9.18
CA TYR A 43 -4.03 -10.90 -8.98
C TYR A 43 -3.63 -10.51 -7.55
N GLU A 44 -2.53 -11.08 -7.08
CA GLU A 44 -1.87 -10.64 -5.86
C GLU A 44 -0.72 -9.69 -6.21
N ILE A 45 -0.49 -8.67 -5.40
CA ILE A 45 0.68 -7.81 -5.49
C ILE A 45 1.71 -8.37 -4.52
N LEU A 46 2.85 -8.82 -5.05
CA LEU A 46 4.00 -9.16 -4.22
C LEU A 46 4.76 -7.88 -3.90
N PHE A 47 4.98 -7.64 -2.62
CA PHE A 47 5.87 -6.60 -2.15
C PHE A 47 6.57 -7.02 -0.87
N ASP A 48 7.77 -6.47 -0.68
CA ASP A 48 8.52 -6.61 0.55
C ASP A 48 8.34 -5.36 1.40
N VAL A 49 8.33 -5.54 2.72
CA VAL A 49 8.39 -4.45 3.69
C VAL A 49 9.58 -4.67 4.60
N GLU A 50 10.45 -3.68 4.64
CA GLU A 50 11.58 -3.60 5.55
C GLU A 50 11.38 -2.38 6.46
N ILE A 51 11.56 -2.57 7.77
CA ILE A 51 11.36 -1.52 8.77
C ILE A 51 12.65 -1.42 9.56
N ASP A 52 13.30 -0.26 9.48
CA ASP A 52 14.56 0.04 10.19
C ASP A 52 14.45 1.39 10.89
N GLY A 53 14.39 1.36 12.22
CA GLY A 53 14.16 2.55 13.05
C GLY A 53 12.89 3.31 12.65
N HIS A 54 13.06 4.50 12.06
CA HIS A 54 11.97 5.38 11.61
C HIS A 54 11.77 5.35 10.09
N GLU A 55 12.32 4.34 9.40
CA GLU A 55 12.16 4.16 7.96
C GLU A 55 11.35 2.90 7.65
N ILE A 56 10.37 3.04 6.75
CA ILE A 56 9.59 1.92 6.21
C ILE A 56 9.84 1.88 4.71
N ASN A 57 10.48 0.81 4.25
CA ASN A 57 10.81 0.59 2.85
C ASN A 57 9.88 -0.48 2.26
N LEU A 58 8.98 -0.07 1.36
CA LEU A 58 8.05 -0.94 0.65
C LEU A 58 8.49 -1.11 -0.80
N ARG A 59 8.84 -2.33 -1.21
CA ARG A 59 9.28 -2.63 -2.58
C ARG A 59 8.24 -3.47 -3.32
N ILE A 60 7.60 -2.91 -4.34
CA ILE A 60 6.66 -3.63 -5.19
C ILE A 60 7.44 -4.51 -6.17
N ASN A 61 7.32 -5.82 -6.00
CA ASN A 61 8.03 -6.84 -6.76
C ASN A 61 7.24 -7.36 -7.96
N GLY A 62 5.96 -7.03 -8.09
CA GLY A 62 5.16 -7.34 -9.28
C GLY A 62 3.82 -7.97 -8.94
N LEU A 63 3.21 -8.59 -9.96
CA LEU A 63 1.94 -9.28 -9.83
C LEU A 63 2.17 -10.79 -9.81
N HIS A 64 1.42 -11.48 -8.95
CA HIS A 64 1.37 -12.92 -8.86
C HIS A 64 -0.03 -13.43 -9.18
N VAL A 65 -0.10 -14.57 -9.85
CA VAL A 65 -1.36 -15.25 -10.13
C VAL A 65 -1.69 -16.09 -8.89
N PRO A 66 -2.88 -15.95 -8.29
CA PRO A 66 -3.23 -16.72 -7.10
C PRO A 66 -3.20 -18.23 -7.41
N GLU A 67 -2.82 -19.04 -6.42
CA GLU A 67 -2.77 -20.51 -6.57
C GLU A 67 -4.13 -21.11 -6.96
N LEU A 68 -5.21 -20.49 -6.47
CA LEU A 68 -6.58 -20.88 -6.78
C LEU A 68 -7.21 -19.90 -7.78
N LEU A 69 -7.36 -20.34 -9.03
CA LEU A 69 -7.98 -19.58 -10.11
C LEU A 69 -9.52 -19.59 -9.97
N MET A 70 -10.05 -18.79 -9.06
CA MET A 70 -11.49 -18.49 -9.01
C MET A 70 -11.81 -17.26 -9.86
N PRO A 71 -12.82 -17.32 -10.75
CA PRO A 71 -13.27 -16.14 -11.50
C PRO A 71 -13.73 -15.05 -10.55
N GLN A 72 -12.97 -13.96 -10.50
CA GLN A 72 -13.29 -12.81 -9.67
C GLN A 72 -12.69 -11.55 -10.29
N SER A 73 -13.51 -10.51 -10.38
CA SER A 73 -13.03 -9.19 -10.79
C SER A 73 -12.55 -8.39 -9.58
N GLY A 74 -11.61 -7.48 -9.84
CA GLY A 74 -11.10 -6.57 -8.82
C GLY A 74 -9.71 -6.04 -9.13
N PRO A 75 -9.21 -5.10 -8.32
CA PRO A 75 -7.82 -4.70 -8.40
C PRO A 75 -6.91 -5.84 -7.95
N ALA A 76 -5.66 -5.84 -8.39
CA ALA A 76 -4.66 -6.66 -7.72
C ALA A 76 -4.42 -6.10 -6.32
N GLN A 77 -4.17 -6.96 -5.33
CA GLN A 77 -4.00 -6.52 -3.95
C GLN A 77 -2.83 -7.25 -3.29
N GLY A 78 -2.12 -6.55 -2.41
CA GLY A 78 -1.18 -7.16 -1.47
C GLY A 78 -1.37 -6.54 -0.10
N ARG A 79 -1.10 -7.32 0.95
CA ARG A 79 -1.32 -6.91 2.33
C ARG A 79 -0.13 -7.25 3.21
N TYR A 80 0.23 -6.32 4.07
CA TYR A 80 1.22 -6.52 5.14
C TYR A 80 0.68 -5.96 6.45
N ASP A 81 0.78 -6.76 7.51
CA ASP A 81 0.25 -6.42 8.83
C ASP A 81 1.40 -6.30 9.83
N ASN A 82 1.41 -5.24 10.64
CA ASN A 82 2.41 -5.04 11.69
C ASN A 82 1.77 -4.57 13.00
N ILE A 83 2.20 -5.15 14.13
CA ILE A 83 1.64 -4.90 15.47
C ILE A 83 2.40 -3.84 16.29
N ASN A 84 3.61 -3.44 15.87
CA ASN A 84 4.56 -2.71 16.71
C ASN A 84 4.96 -1.34 16.13
N LEU A 85 4.10 -0.72 15.32
CA LEU A 85 4.36 0.59 14.74
C LEU A 85 3.74 1.69 15.60
N ASP A 86 4.59 2.58 16.09
CA ASP A 86 4.22 3.79 16.81
C ASP A 86 5.28 4.87 16.54
N GLY A 87 4.86 6.10 16.30
CA GLY A 87 5.70 7.24 15.98
C GLY A 87 5.65 7.70 14.52
N LEU A 88 6.55 8.64 14.19
CA LEU A 88 6.69 9.22 12.85
C LEU A 88 7.65 8.35 12.02
N TYR A 89 7.23 7.98 10.81
CA TYR A 89 8.01 7.19 9.87
C TYR A 89 8.14 7.89 8.52
N THR A 90 9.30 7.71 7.90
CA THR A 90 9.51 7.98 6.48
C THR A 90 9.20 6.70 5.71
N LEU A 91 8.12 6.72 4.94
CA LEU A 91 7.66 5.63 4.11
C LEU A 91 8.14 5.83 2.68
N THR A 92 9.00 4.92 2.23
CA THR A 92 9.55 4.89 0.88
C THR A 92 8.92 3.74 0.11
N VAL A 93 8.20 4.06 -0.96
CA VAL A 93 7.61 3.06 -1.87
C VAL A 93 8.42 3.03 -3.16
N MET A 94 8.89 1.85 -3.55
CA MET A 94 9.73 1.64 -4.73
C MET A 94 9.10 0.62 -5.68
N LYS A 95 9.11 0.93 -6.99
CA LYS A 95 8.80 -0.01 -8.06
C LYS A 95 10.03 -0.79 -8.54
N GLN A 96 9.82 -1.86 -9.29
CA GLN A 96 10.87 -2.59 -10.00
C GLN A 96 11.76 -1.71 -10.91
N ASP A 97 11.19 -0.66 -11.52
CA ASP A 97 11.92 0.29 -12.37
C ASP A 97 12.72 1.35 -11.58
N LYS A 98 12.80 1.19 -10.25
CA LYS A 98 13.45 2.09 -9.29
C LYS A 98 12.78 3.46 -9.17
N THR A 99 11.57 3.64 -9.69
CA THR A 99 10.79 4.84 -9.37
C THR A 99 10.41 4.81 -7.90
N VAL A 100 10.63 5.94 -7.21
CA VAL A 100 10.41 6.08 -5.75
C VAL A 100 9.38 7.15 -5.45
N ASN A 101 8.52 6.88 -4.47
CA ASN A 101 7.71 7.89 -3.79
C ASN A 101 7.95 7.82 -2.29
N GLU A 102 8.15 8.97 -1.67
CA GLU A 102 8.44 9.11 -0.25
C GLU A 102 7.34 9.93 0.43
N PHE A 103 6.91 9.46 1.60
CA PHE A 103 5.83 10.02 2.40
C PHE A 103 6.24 10.05 3.87
N SER A 104 5.74 11.02 4.62
CA SER A 104 5.83 11.01 6.08
C SER A 104 4.50 10.53 6.65
N VAL A 105 4.54 9.51 7.51
CA VAL A 105 3.36 8.90 8.12
C VAL A 105 3.53 8.89 9.63
N LEU A 106 2.61 9.54 10.34
CA LEU A 106 2.51 9.47 11.79
C LEU A 106 1.56 8.33 12.14
N ILE A 107 2.06 7.35 12.87
CA ILE A 107 1.29 6.20 13.35
C ILE A 107 1.19 6.33 14.87
N SER A 108 -0.02 6.22 15.39
CA SER A 108 -0.31 6.15 16.83
C SER A 108 -1.41 5.13 17.08
N PRO A 109 -1.67 4.69 18.32
CA PRO A 109 -2.72 3.72 18.59
C PRO A 109 -4.13 4.15 18.18
N GLU A 110 -4.40 5.45 18.11
CA GLU A 110 -5.74 6.01 17.82
C GLU A 110 -5.90 6.51 16.38
N GLN A 111 -4.80 6.93 15.75
CA GLN A 111 -4.84 7.59 14.45
C GLN A 111 -3.59 7.32 13.61
N ILE A 112 -3.81 7.29 12.29
CA ILE A 112 -2.75 7.33 11.27
C ILE A 112 -2.94 8.60 10.47
N SER A 113 -1.87 9.39 10.31
CA SER A 113 -1.87 10.63 9.53
C SER A 113 -0.78 10.60 8.47
N ILE A 114 -1.09 11.11 7.27
CA ILE A 114 -0.15 11.22 6.16
C ILE A 114 0.19 12.70 5.98
N GLU A 115 1.38 13.09 6.39
CA GLU A 115 1.78 14.50 6.50
C GLU A 115 2.34 15.05 5.20
N HIS A 116 2.95 14.20 4.36
CA HIS A 116 3.55 14.63 3.09
C HIS A 116 3.13 13.73 1.93
N LYS A 117 2.73 14.36 0.80
CA LYS A 117 2.38 13.67 -0.46
C LYS A 117 3.28 14.20 -1.59
N PRO A 118 4.06 13.33 -2.27
CA PRO A 118 4.99 13.75 -3.31
C PRO A 118 4.27 14.29 -4.55
N ARG A 119 4.97 15.12 -5.35
CA ARG A 119 4.43 15.71 -6.57
C ARG A 119 4.48 14.71 -7.73
N GLY A 120 3.32 14.37 -8.28
CA GLY A 120 3.20 13.42 -9.40
C GLY A 120 3.48 11.96 -9.02
N PRO A 121 2.83 11.45 -7.96
CA PRO A 121 3.15 10.12 -7.46
C PRO A 121 2.62 9.03 -8.39
N PHE A 122 3.33 7.92 -8.46
CA PHE A 122 2.81 6.70 -9.08
C PHE A 122 1.88 5.94 -8.13
N ILE A 123 1.90 6.27 -6.83
CA ILE A 123 1.07 5.67 -5.80
C ILE A 123 0.34 6.73 -4.98
N VAL A 124 -0.97 6.56 -4.81
CA VAL A 124 -1.76 7.43 -3.92
C VAL A 124 -1.85 6.80 -2.55
N VAL A 125 -1.43 7.54 -1.52
CA VAL A 125 -1.51 7.06 -0.13
C VAL A 125 -2.71 7.69 0.57
N SER A 126 -3.51 6.87 1.24
CA SER A 126 -4.57 7.30 2.14
C SER A 126 -4.62 6.47 3.42
N ASN A 127 -5.26 7.02 4.44
CA ASN A 127 -5.50 6.39 5.74
C ASN A 127 -6.95 5.90 5.89
N ASP A 128 -7.73 5.96 4.81
CA ASP A 128 -9.12 5.51 4.80
C ASP A 128 -9.17 3.99 4.92
N PRO A 129 -9.96 3.44 5.86
CA PRO A 129 -10.22 2.01 5.92
C PRO A 129 -10.89 1.56 4.63
N VAL A 130 -10.34 0.54 3.98
CA VAL A 130 -10.95 -0.05 2.78
C VAL A 130 -11.64 -1.34 3.19
N SER A 131 -12.89 -1.53 2.76
CA SER A 131 -13.54 -2.82 2.86
C SER A 131 -12.82 -3.80 1.94
N PHE A 132 -12.10 -4.76 2.53
CA PHE A 132 -11.50 -5.88 1.82
C PHE A 132 -12.37 -7.12 2.06
N SER A 133 -12.69 -7.85 1.00
CA SER A 133 -13.48 -9.08 1.00
C SER A 133 -12.78 -10.21 0.27
#